data_AF-A0A0L0NNZ3-F1
#
_entry.id   AF-A0A0L0NNZ3-F1
#
_cell.length_a   1.000
_cell.length_b   1.000
_cell.length_c   1.000
_cell.angle_alpha   90.00
_cell.angle_beta   90.00
_cell.angle_gamma   90.00
#
_symmetry.space_group_name_H-M   'P 1'
#
loop_
_entity.id
_entity.type
_entity.pdbx_description
1 polymer ?
#
loop_
_entity_poly.entity_id
_entity_poly.type
_entity_poly.pdbx_seq_one_letter_code
_entity_poly.pdbx_strand_id
1 'polypeptide(L)'
;MRFLKPLNHLQAASKAYDNKLMDSVLLTTTVIRNLGYAGYLTLDGFIFIKMLGLVDKKRFATFPLWASRFWLIGLIAGVINSLRLIKINGAKLASADEKDDEKAIRQKIYQAKRKLIWDFLDMFIALNSLNYLHFTEGDVGFAGTITSIMGLKDLWAST
;
A
#
# COMPACT_ATOMS: atom_id res chain seq x y z
N MET A 1 11.15 2.65 -14.70
CA MET A 1 10.75 1.52 -15.58
C MET A 1 9.93 0.51 -14.77
N ARG A 2 8.76 0.09 -15.28
CA ARG A 2 7.73 -0.68 -14.56
C ARG A 2 8.22 -2.04 -14.02
N PHE A 3 9.19 -2.67 -14.70
CA PHE A 3 9.76 -3.98 -14.38
C PHE A 3 10.79 -4.01 -13.24
N LEU A 4 11.41 -2.87 -12.90
CA LEU A 4 12.40 -2.80 -11.81
C LEU A 4 11.75 -2.45 -10.46
N LYS A 5 10.51 -1.95 -10.47
CA LYS A 5 9.78 -1.60 -9.24
C LYS A 5 9.54 -2.81 -8.31
N PRO A 6 9.20 -4.03 -8.79
CA PRO A 6 9.09 -5.21 -7.94
C PRO A 6 10.36 -5.49 -7.12
N LEU A 7 11.55 -5.30 -7.72
CA LEU A 7 12.82 -5.52 -7.03
C LEU A 7 13.03 -4.56 -5.86
N ASN A 8 12.60 -3.30 -6.00
CA ASN A 8 12.64 -2.34 -4.90
C ASN A 8 11.76 -2.79 -3.72
N HIS A 9 10.59 -3.36 -4.00
CA HIS A 9 9.72 -3.90 -2.96
C HIS A 9 10.30 -5.17 -2.33
N LEU A 10 10.92 -6.07 -3.11
CA LEU A 10 11.61 -7.23 -2.56
C LEU A 10 12.80 -6.82 -1.68
N GLN A 11 13.59 -5.83 -2.10
CA GLN A 11 14.67 -5.28 -1.29
C GLN A 11 14.13 -4.63 0.00
N ALA A 12 13.02 -3.88 -0.08
CA ALA A 12 12.38 -3.29 1.09
C ALA A 12 11.82 -4.36 2.05
N ALA A 13 11.27 -5.46 1.52
CA ALA A 13 10.83 -6.59 2.32
C ALA A 13 12.01 -7.25 3.05
N SER A 14 13.11 -7.50 2.34
CA SER A 14 14.34 -8.07 2.91
C SER A 14 14.90 -7.19 4.04
N LYS A 15 15.08 -5.88 3.77
CA LYS A 15 15.54 -4.92 4.79
C LYS A 15 14.61 -4.86 6.01
N ALA A 16 13.30 -4.95 5.81
CA ALA A 16 12.35 -4.96 6.92
C ALA A 16 12.46 -6.25 7.75
N TYR A 17 12.66 -7.39 7.10
CA TYR A 17 12.82 -8.69 7.76
C TYR A 17 14.11 -8.76 8.60
N ASP A 18 15.19 -8.15 8.13
CA ASP A 18 16.46 -8.09 8.85
C ASP A 18 16.39 -7.22 10.11
N ASN A 19 15.43 -6.30 10.20
CA ASN A 19 15.24 -5.43 11.37
C ASN A 19 14.48 -6.14 12.50
N LYS A 20 15.14 -7.10 13.16
CA LYS A 20 14.57 -7.89 14.26
C LYS A 20 14.27 -7.09 15.54
N LEU A 21 14.76 -5.85 15.64
CA LEU A 21 14.48 -4.95 16.77
C LEU A 21 13.15 -4.19 16.62
N MET A 22 12.53 -4.26 15.44
CA MET A 22 11.23 -3.66 15.19
C MET A 22 10.11 -4.49 15.82
N ASP A 23 9.03 -3.82 16.22
CA ASP A 23 7.78 -4.46 16.65
C ASP A 23 7.36 -5.57 15.66
N SER A 24 7.12 -6.78 16.16
CA SER A 24 6.91 -7.95 15.30
C SER A 24 5.71 -7.79 14.36
N VAL A 25 4.66 -7.09 14.79
CA VAL A 25 3.49 -6.81 13.94
C VAL A 25 3.86 -5.83 12.83
N LEU A 26 4.59 -4.76 13.13
CA LEU A 26 5.08 -3.82 12.12
C LEU A 26 6.03 -4.50 11.12
N LEU A 27 6.88 -5.40 11.59
CA LEU A 27 7.78 -6.19 10.74
C LEU A 27 7.01 -7.04 9.76
N THR A 28 6.18 -7.96 10.27
CA THR A 28 5.44 -8.90 9.44
C THR A 28 4.54 -8.19 8.45
N THR A 29 3.82 -7.15 8.88
CA THR A 29 2.95 -6.36 7.98
C THR A 29 3.74 -5.60 6.93
N THR A 30 4.93 -5.08 7.25
CA THR A 30 5.79 -4.40 6.26
C THR A 30 6.32 -5.40 5.23
N VAL A 31 6.71 -6.60 5.65
CA VAL A 31 7.17 -7.67 4.74
C VAL A 31 6.02 -8.10 3.83
N ILE A 32 4.86 -8.47 4.40
CA ILE A 32 3.68 -8.91 3.62
C ILE A 32 3.24 -7.82 2.65
N ARG A 33 3.20 -6.54 3.07
CA ARG A 33 2.83 -5.43 2.19
C ARG A 33 3.74 -5.34 0.98
N ASN A 34 5.05 -5.37 1.21
CA ASN A 34 6.02 -5.26 0.12
C ASN A 34 6.02 -6.49 -0.79
N LEU A 35 5.85 -7.70 -0.25
CA LEU A 35 5.67 -8.91 -1.06
C LEU A 35 4.39 -8.86 -1.90
N GLY A 36 3.29 -8.38 -1.34
CA GLY A 36 2.03 -8.15 -2.05
C GLY A 36 2.22 -7.17 -3.21
N TYR A 37 2.87 -6.03 -2.98
CA TYR A 37 3.16 -5.06 -4.05
C TYR A 37 4.15 -5.59 -5.09
N ALA A 38 5.15 -6.38 -4.69
CA ALA A 38 6.06 -7.04 -5.64
C ALA A 38 5.28 -8.02 -6.55
N GLY A 39 4.40 -8.84 -5.98
CA GLY A 39 3.54 -9.75 -6.72
C GLY A 39 2.59 -9.03 -7.67
N TYR A 40 1.90 -8.00 -7.18
CA TYR A 40 1.04 -7.13 -7.97
C TYR A 40 1.77 -6.53 -9.18
N LEU A 41 2.91 -5.87 -8.95
CA LEU A 41 3.67 -5.20 -10.01
C LEU A 41 4.30 -6.18 -11.00
N THR A 42 4.64 -7.39 -10.55
CA THR A 42 5.15 -8.45 -11.44
C THR A 42 4.06 -8.87 -12.42
N LEU A 43 2.85 -9.15 -11.91
CA LEU A 43 1.71 -9.52 -12.75
C LEU A 43 1.28 -8.36 -13.65
N ASP A 44 1.31 -7.13 -13.15
CA ASP A 44 1.05 -5.90 -13.92
C ASP A 44 2.04 -5.73 -15.08
N GLY A 45 3.31 -6.13 -14.90
CA GLY A 45 4.29 -6.19 -16.00
C GLY A 45 3.86 -7.13 -17.13
N PHE A 46 3.35 -8.32 -16.81
CA PHE A 46 2.83 -9.27 -17.81
C PHE A 46 1.52 -8.78 -18.46
N ILE A 47 0.64 -8.15 -17.70
CA ILE A 47 -0.59 -7.51 -18.23
C ILE A 47 -0.21 -6.41 -19.22
N PHE A 48 0.83 -5.62 -18.91
CA PHE A 48 1.35 -4.61 -19.82
C PHE A 48 1.89 -5.19 -21.13
N ILE A 49 2.67 -6.28 -21.08
CA ILE A 49 3.15 -6.98 -22.29
C ILE A 49 1.96 -7.48 -23.15
N LYS A 50 0.91 -8.01 -22.50
CA LYS A 50 -0.32 -8.40 -23.19
C LYS A 50 -1.01 -7.21 -23.86
N MET A 51 -1.09 -6.06 -23.19
CA MET A 51 -1.67 -4.83 -23.77
C MET A 51 -0.87 -4.30 -24.97
N LEU A 52 0.43 -4.55 -25.03
CA LEU A 52 1.27 -4.22 -26.19
C LEU A 52 1.07 -5.15 -27.40
N GLY A 53 0.25 -6.21 -27.28
CA GLY A 53 -0.02 -7.15 -28.38
C GLY A 53 1.12 -8.15 -28.65
N LEU A 54 2.12 -8.22 -27.78
CA LEU A 54 3.28 -9.12 -27.93
C LEU A 54 2.94 -10.59 -27.60
N VAL A 55 1.76 -10.84 -27.04
CA VAL A 55 1.31 -12.17 -26.60
C VAL A 55 -0.17 -12.33 -26.95
N ASP A 56 -0.61 -13.55 -27.26
CA ASP A 56 -2.01 -13.90 -27.50
C ASP A 56 -2.98 -13.34 -26.46
N LYS A 57 -4.11 -12.83 -26.94
CA LYS A 57 -5.19 -12.27 -26.09
C LYS A 57 -5.72 -13.25 -25.04
N LYS A 58 -5.65 -14.56 -25.31
CA LYS A 58 -6.11 -15.62 -24.40
C LYS A 58 -5.09 -15.96 -23.30
N ARG A 59 -3.80 -15.67 -23.50
CA ARG A 59 -2.79 -15.86 -22.46
C ARG A 59 -2.98 -14.81 -21.35
N PHE A 60 -2.65 -15.20 -20.12
CA PHE A 60 -2.71 -14.34 -18.94
C PHE A 60 -4.10 -13.77 -18.60
N ALA A 61 -5.19 -14.44 -18.99
CA ALA A 61 -6.56 -13.98 -18.73
C ALA A 61 -6.87 -13.79 -17.22
N THR A 62 -6.26 -14.61 -16.36
CA THR A 62 -6.46 -14.56 -14.90
C THR A 62 -5.52 -13.60 -14.18
N PHE A 63 -4.53 -13.01 -14.87
CA PHE A 63 -3.50 -12.19 -14.23
C PHE A 63 -4.05 -10.91 -13.59
N PRO A 64 -5.01 -10.18 -14.20
CA PRO A 64 -5.63 -9.02 -13.54
C PRO A 64 -6.31 -9.37 -12.21
N LEU A 65 -6.94 -10.54 -12.14
CA LEU A 65 -7.59 -11.04 -10.92
C LEU A 65 -6.54 -11.33 -9.83
N TRP A 66 -5.48 -12.06 -10.18
CA TRP A 66 -4.39 -12.35 -9.24
C TRP A 66 -3.64 -11.09 -8.80
N ALA A 67 -3.41 -10.15 -9.72
CA ALA A 67 -2.80 -8.86 -9.40
C ALA A 67 -3.64 -8.12 -8.35
N SER A 68 -4.95 -8.02 -8.56
CA SER A 68 -5.88 -7.39 -7.61
C SER A 68 -5.88 -8.10 -6.24
N ARG A 69 -5.75 -9.43 -6.20
CA ARG A 69 -5.61 -10.18 -4.93
C ARG A 69 -4.30 -9.86 -4.19
N PHE A 70 -3.17 -9.83 -4.90
CA PHE A 70 -1.89 -9.45 -4.31
C PHE A 70 -1.90 -8.01 -3.80
N TRP A 71 -2.55 -7.11 -4.54
CA TRP A 71 -2.74 -5.73 -4.12
C TRP A 71 -3.59 -5.65 -2.84
N LEU A 72 -4.71 -6.37 -2.78
CA LEU A 72 -5.57 -6.44 -1.59
C LEU A 72 -4.83 -6.98 -0.35
N ILE A 73 -4.02 -8.04 -0.50
CA ILE A 73 -3.18 -8.56 0.59
C ILE A 73 -2.23 -7.46 1.11
N GLY A 74 -1.63 -6.71 0.19
CA GLY A 74 -0.75 -5.59 0.54
C GLY A 74 -1.48 -4.48 1.30
N LEU A 75 -2.70 -4.15 0.89
CA LEU A 75 -3.55 -3.15 1.54
C LEU A 75 -4.00 -3.59 2.94
N ILE A 76 -4.41 -4.84 3.12
CA ILE A 76 -4.77 -5.39 4.44
C ILE A 76 -3.58 -5.28 5.40
N ALA A 77 -2.39 -5.68 4.95
CA ALA A 77 -1.17 -5.51 5.73
C ALA A 77 -0.87 -4.03 6.03
N GLY A 78 -1.11 -3.12 5.07
CA GLY A 78 -1.00 -1.68 5.23
C GLY A 78 -1.92 -1.11 6.32
N VAL A 79 -3.19 -1.52 6.32
CA VAL A 79 -4.18 -1.14 7.35
C VAL A 79 -3.72 -1.58 8.74
N ILE A 80 -3.33 -2.85 8.90
CA ILE A 80 -2.85 -3.37 10.19
C ILE A 80 -1.59 -2.62 10.65
N ASN A 81 -0.67 -2.34 9.73
CA ASN A 81 0.55 -1.58 10.01
C ASN A 81 0.23 -0.16 10.52
N SER A 82 -0.67 0.55 9.82
CA SER A 82 -1.08 1.91 10.17
C SER A 82 -1.79 1.96 11.54
N LEU A 83 -2.69 1.02 11.82
CA LEU A 83 -3.34 0.90 13.13
C LEU A 83 -2.34 0.63 14.26
N ARG A 84 -1.36 -0.26 14.03
CA ARG A 84 -0.31 -0.55 15.01
C ARG A 84 0.57 0.67 15.26
N LEU A 85 0.92 1.43 14.22
CA LEU A 85 1.66 2.69 14.34
C LEU A 85 0.88 3.74 15.15
N ILE A 86 -0.43 3.89 14.91
CA ILE A 86 -1.27 4.81 15.70
C ILE A 86 -1.25 4.41 17.17
N LYS A 87 -1.40 3.11 17.47
CA LYS A 87 -1.39 2.61 18.85
C LYS A 87 -0.05 2.85 19.55
N ILE A 88 1.06 2.48 18.91
CA ILE A 88 2.40 2.64 19.50
C ILE A 88 2.74 4.11 19.70
N ASN A 89 2.53 4.95 18.69
CA ASN A 89 2.84 6.37 18.80
C ASN A 89 1.87 7.10 19.76
N GLY A 90 0.61 6.65 19.87
CA GLY A 90 -0.31 7.14 20.88
C GLY A 90 0.16 6.88 22.30
N ALA A 91 0.66 5.66 22.58
CA ALA A 91 1.26 5.35 23.88
C ALA A 91 2.52 6.18 24.15
N LYS A 92 3.38 6.38 23.15
CA LYS A 92 4.58 7.24 23.27
C LYS A 92 4.22 8.70 23.54
N LEU A 93 3.15 9.20 22.92
CA LEU A 93 2.69 10.58 23.13
C LEU A 93 2.25 10.81 24.59
N ALA A 94 1.64 9.79 25.22
CA ALA A 94 1.22 9.87 26.63
C ALA A 94 2.41 9.86 27.62
N SER A 95 3.60 9.50 27.16
CA SER A 95 4.83 9.43 27.97
C SER A 95 5.90 10.43 27.48
N ALA A 96 5.52 11.40 26.65
CA ALA A 96 6.44 12.40 26.13
C ALA A 96 6.53 13.57 27.12
N ASP A 97 7.76 13.88 27.58
CA ASP A 97 8.01 14.98 28.51
C ASP A 97 8.44 16.27 27.79
N GLU A 98 8.94 16.16 26.56
CA GLU A 98 9.40 17.31 25.76
C GLU A 98 8.41 17.71 24.65
N LYS A 99 8.21 19.03 24.48
CA LYS A 99 7.29 19.58 23.47
C LYS A 99 7.69 19.27 22.03
N ASP A 100 8.99 19.21 21.74
CA ASP A 100 9.48 18.88 20.40
C ASP A 100 9.27 17.39 20.07
N ASP A 101 9.42 16.51 21.06
CA ASP A 101 9.10 15.09 20.94
C ASP A 101 7.61 14.87 20.71
N GLU A 102 6.74 15.58 21.44
CA GLU A 102 5.30 15.54 21.21
C GLU A 102 4.94 15.89 19.77
N LYS A 103 5.51 16.98 19.24
CA LYS A 103 5.25 17.43 17.87
C LYS A 103 5.66 16.38 16.85
N ALA A 104 6.84 15.78 17.02
CA ALA A 104 7.33 14.71 16.15
C ALA A 104 6.44 13.46 16.21
N ILE A 105 5.98 13.07 17.39
CA ILE A 105 5.09 11.91 17.58
C ILE A 105 3.71 12.17 16.98
N ARG A 106 3.14 13.36 17.20
CA ARG A 106 1.85 13.78 16.59
C ARG A 106 1.92 13.73 15.07
N GLN A 107 3.04 14.15 14.48
CA GLN A 107 3.25 14.05 13.04
C GLN A 107 3.25 12.60 12.57
N LYS A 108 3.92 11.68 13.28
CA LYS A 108 3.89 10.24 12.95
C LYS A 108 2.48 9.66 13.01
N ILE A 109 1.70 10.04 14.01
CA ILE A 109 0.28 9.63 14.13
C ILE A 109 -0.54 10.17 12.96
N TYR A 110 -0.37 11.44 12.62
CA TYR A 110 -1.07 12.07 11.49
C TYR A 110 -0.76 11.34 10.17
N GLN A 111 0.52 11.05 9.90
CA GLN A 111 0.92 10.30 8.71
C GLN A 111 0.34 8.89 8.69
N ALA A 112 0.31 8.19 9.83
CA ALA A 112 -0.30 6.87 9.94
C ALA A 112 -1.82 6.90 9.71
N LYS A 113 -2.54 7.90 10.23
CA LYS A 113 -3.98 8.09 9.98
C LYS A 113 -4.28 8.42 8.52
N ARG A 114 -3.48 9.31 7.93
CA ARG A 114 -3.60 9.67 6.52
C ARG A 114 -3.39 8.45 5.61
N LYS A 115 -2.37 7.65 5.91
CA LYS A 115 -2.11 6.38 5.21
C LYS A 115 -3.22 5.36 5.40
N LEU A 116 -3.80 5.27 6.59
CA LEU A 116 -4.94 4.40 6.86
C LEU A 116 -6.15 4.76 5.98
N ILE A 117 -6.47 6.06 5.86
CA ILE A 117 -7.55 6.53 4.97
C ILE A 117 -7.25 6.17 3.52
N TRP A 118 -6.00 6.37 3.09
CA TRP A 118 -5.56 5.98 1.76
C TRP A 118 -5.76 4.48 1.53
N ASP A 119 -5.22 3.63 2.40
CA ASP A 119 -5.30 2.17 2.26
C ASP A 119 -6.77 1.69 2.23
N PHE A 120 -7.70 2.35 2.94
CA PHE A 120 -9.13 2.05 2.85
C PHE A 120 -9.77 2.44 1.51
N LEU A 121 -9.43 3.61 0.96
CA LEU A 121 -9.92 4.01 -0.36
C LEU A 121 -9.39 3.09 -1.46
N ASP A 122 -8.10 2.72 -1.41
CA ASP A 122 -7.53 1.76 -2.34
C ASP A 122 -8.12 0.35 -2.13
N MET A 123 -8.45 -0.03 -0.90
CA MET A 123 -9.14 -1.30 -0.61
C MET A 123 -10.55 -1.32 -1.19
N PHE A 124 -11.29 -0.20 -1.10
CA PHE A 124 -12.58 -0.06 -1.78
C PHE A 124 -12.45 -0.29 -3.29
N ILE A 125 -11.43 0.28 -3.93
CA ILE A 125 -11.16 0.08 -5.37
C ILE A 125 -10.81 -1.39 -5.65
N ALA A 126 -9.91 -1.99 -4.87
CA ALA A 126 -9.48 -3.38 -5.04
C ALA A 126 -10.63 -4.39 -4.83
N LEU A 127 -11.53 -4.14 -3.89
CA LEU A 127 -12.68 -5.00 -3.64
C LEU A 127 -13.72 -4.92 -4.77
N ASN A 128 -13.91 -3.74 -5.38
CA ASN A 128 -14.73 -3.59 -6.58
C ASN A 128 -14.06 -4.29 -7.80
N SER A 129 -12.73 -4.18 -7.96
CA SER A 129 -12.03 -4.87 -9.07
C SER A 129 -12.06 -6.40 -8.97
N LEU A 130 -12.17 -6.93 -7.75
CA LEU A 130 -12.37 -8.36 -7.47
C LEU A 130 -13.84 -8.80 -7.56
N ASN A 131 -14.76 -7.87 -7.86
CA ASN A 131 -16.20 -8.10 -7.92
C ASN A 131 -16.80 -8.58 -6.57
N TYR A 132 -16.19 -8.19 -5.45
CA TYR A 132 -16.75 -8.39 -4.11
C TYR A 132 -17.70 -7.27 -3.70
N LEU A 133 -17.44 -6.07 -4.22
CA LEU A 133 -18.35 -4.93 -4.11
C LEU A 133 -18.88 -4.59 -5.51
N HIS A 134 -20.10 -4.06 -5.58
CA HIS A 134 -20.81 -3.75 -6.82
C HIS A 134 -21.20 -2.27 -6.89
N PHE A 135 -20.25 -1.38 -6.63
CA PHE A 135 -20.47 0.06 -6.79
C PHE A 135 -20.30 0.50 -8.24
N THR A 136 -20.78 1.70 -8.56
CA THR A 136 -20.68 2.23 -9.92
C THR A 136 -19.24 2.60 -10.27
N GLU A 137 -18.91 2.62 -11.56
CA GLU A 137 -17.59 3.07 -12.03
C GLU A 137 -17.27 4.50 -11.57
N GLY A 138 -18.29 5.35 -11.41
CA GLY A 138 -18.15 6.71 -10.89
C GLY A 138 -17.68 6.75 -9.44
N ASP A 139 -18.22 5.89 -8.58
CA ASP A 139 -17.84 5.82 -7.16
C ASP A 139 -16.38 5.34 -7.02
N VAL A 140 -15.99 4.33 -7.80
CA VAL A 140 -14.63 3.80 -7.84
C VAL A 140 -13.65 4.86 -8.38
N GLY A 141 -14.04 5.58 -9.43
CA GLY A 141 -13.26 6.68 -10.01
C GLY A 141 -13.08 7.85 -9.04
N PHE A 142 -14.11 8.17 -8.24
CA PHE A 142 -14.02 9.20 -7.22
C PHE A 142 -13.02 8.83 -6.11
N ALA A 143 -13.09 7.59 -5.61
CA ALA A 143 -12.11 7.08 -4.64
C ALA A 143 -10.67 7.16 -5.19
N GLY A 144 -10.47 6.76 -6.46
CA GLY A 144 -9.17 6.85 -7.13
C GLY A 144 -8.69 8.29 -7.34
N THR A 145 -9.61 9.22 -7.55
CA THR A 145 -9.28 10.65 -7.69
C THR A 145 -8.78 11.22 -6.35
N ILE A 146 -9.44 10.87 -5.24
CA ILE A 146 -9.01 11.29 -3.90
C ILE A 146 -7.59 10.77 -3.61
N THR A 147 -7.34 9.48 -3.81
CA THR A 147 -6.01 8.90 -3.54
C THR A 147 -4.94 9.48 -4.47
N SER A 148 -5.29 9.78 -5.73
CA SER A 148 -4.39 10.48 -6.67
C SER A 148 -4.03 11.89 -6.21
N ILE A 149 -4.99 12.69 -5.72
CA ILE A 149 -4.74 14.03 -5.18
C ILE A 149 -3.86 13.95 -3.94
N MET A 150 -4.09 12.96 -3.07
CA MET A 150 -3.23 12.71 -1.91
C MET A 150 -1.80 12.39 -2.34
N GLY A 151 -1.62 11.56 -3.36
CA GLY A 151 -0.30 11.23 -3.89
C GLY A 151 0.42 12.40 -4.54
N LEU A 152 -0.30 13.25 -5.27
CA LEU A 152 0.27 14.46 -5.85
C LEU A 152 0.81 15.41 -4.75
N LYS A 153 0.05 15.56 -3.65
CA LYS A 153 0.51 16.36 -2.50
C LYS A 153 1.79 15.81 -1.88
N ASP A 154 1.93 14.49 -1.78
CA ASP A 154 3.14 13.86 -1.23
C ASP A 154 4.34 14.03 -2.17
N LEU A 155 4.13 13.89 -3.47
CA LEU A 155 5.17 14.08 -4.47
C LEU A 155 5.66 15.53 -4.48
N TRP A 156 4.73 16.50 -4.41
CA TRP A 156 5.06 17.92 -4.31
C TRP A 156 5.81 18.25 -3.02
N ALA A 157 5.40 17.70 -1.88
CA ALA A 157 6.10 17.91 -0.61
C ALA A 157 7.49 17.28 -0.56
N SER A 158 7.79 16.34 -1.46
CA SER A 158 9.10 15.70 -1.59
C SER A 158 10.04 16.36 -2.61
N THR A 159 9.55 17.38 -3.34
CA THR A 159 10.33 18.18 -4.30
C THR A 159 10.85 19.43 -3.61
#